data_AF-A0A8H6ZGD2-F1
#
_entry.id   AF-A0A8H6ZGD2-F1
#
_cell.length_a   1.000
_cell.length_b   1.000
_cell.length_c   1.000
_cell.angle_alpha   90.00
_cell.angle_beta   90.00
_cell.angle_gamma   90.00
#
_symmetry.space_group_name_H-M   'P 1'
#
loop_
_entity.id
_entity.type
_entity.pdbx_description
1 polymer ?
#
loop_
_entity_poly.entity_id
_entity_poly.type
_entity_poly.pdbx_seq_one_letter_code
_entity_poly.pdbx_strand_id
1 'polypeptide(L)'
;MLSARLSCAFVVLVAASLSFASCNPNFDGHPVSILYADNAGLEELAVASDTAGANIITKAVDDLNPEFLVENSGHFPTSYLIKDQANHNLAVFAVQAPRSPPALKLETIDNTGEDERQYWLISCDICNSVVPSGGVFGVGCQIANSYVTGFCIQQPGVLGQPPVLRGCSGGSNQKFNFRREFP
;
A
#
# COMPACT_ATOMS: atom_id res chain seq x y z
N MET A 1 37.53 -1.12 -60.35
CA MET A 1 37.06 -1.94 -59.22
C MET A 1 37.24 -1.12 -57.94
N LEU A 2 36.17 -0.49 -57.45
CA LEU A 2 36.19 0.32 -56.22
C LEU A 2 35.19 -0.30 -55.24
N SER A 3 35.69 -0.89 -54.15
CA SER A 3 34.88 -1.55 -53.13
C SER A 3 34.73 -0.60 -51.94
N ALA A 4 33.53 -0.05 -51.75
CA ALA A 4 33.19 0.78 -50.60
C ALA A 4 32.73 -0.12 -49.44
N ARG A 5 33.45 -0.06 -48.31
CA ARG A 5 33.05 -0.75 -47.08
C ARG A 5 32.18 0.20 -46.25
N LEU A 6 30.89 -0.09 -46.19
CA LEU A 6 29.93 0.59 -45.32
C LEU A 6 30.08 0.02 -43.91
N SER A 7 30.65 0.81 -42.99
CA SER A 7 30.80 0.44 -41.59
C SER A 7 29.61 0.99 -40.81
N CYS A 8 28.65 0.12 -40.44
CA CYS A 8 27.54 0.49 -39.58
C CYS A 8 28.03 0.55 -38.13
N ALA A 9 28.16 1.76 -37.59
CA ALA A 9 28.36 1.95 -36.16
C ALA A 9 27.07 1.61 -35.41
N PHE A 10 27.06 0.49 -34.69
CA PHE A 10 26.01 0.16 -33.72
C PHE A 10 26.19 1.01 -32.47
N VAL A 11 25.33 2.00 -32.27
CA VAL A 11 25.24 2.73 -30.99
C VAL A 11 24.35 1.89 -30.06
N VAL A 12 24.97 1.22 -29.09
CA VAL A 12 24.24 0.52 -28.02
C VAL A 12 23.87 1.55 -26.96
N LEU A 13 22.61 1.99 -26.95
CA LEU A 13 22.04 2.75 -25.84
C LEU A 13 21.82 1.80 -24.65
N VAL A 14 22.71 1.86 -23.67
CA VAL A 14 22.49 1.22 -22.37
C VAL A 14 21.60 2.17 -21.56
N ALA A 15 20.29 1.94 -21.56
CA ALA A 15 19.39 2.62 -20.65
C ALA A 15 19.68 2.10 -19.23
N ALA A 16 20.33 2.92 -18.40
CA ALA A 16 20.44 2.65 -16.97
C ALA A 16 19.04 2.81 -16.36
N SER A 17 18.34 1.70 -16.15
CA SER A 17 17.17 1.66 -15.29
C SER A 17 17.62 2.01 -13.88
N LEU A 18 17.43 3.28 -13.47
CA LEU A 18 17.47 3.66 -12.06
C LEU A 18 16.33 2.92 -11.36
N SER A 19 16.62 1.69 -10.92
CA SER A 19 15.84 0.99 -9.93
C SER A 19 16.00 1.76 -8.63
N PHE A 20 15.06 2.66 -8.32
CA PHE A 20 14.94 3.15 -6.95
C PHE A 20 14.83 1.93 -6.03
N ALA A 21 15.71 1.82 -5.04
CA ALA A 21 15.70 0.72 -4.10
C ALA A 21 14.36 0.77 -3.35
N SER A 22 13.47 -0.19 -3.62
CA SER A 22 12.29 -0.37 -2.81
C SER A 22 12.69 -1.00 -1.47
N CYS A 23 11.96 -0.64 -0.43
CA CYS A 23 12.14 -1.20 0.91
C CYS A 23 10.79 -1.61 1.50
N ASN A 24 10.86 -2.54 2.45
CA ASN A 24 9.70 -3.01 3.19
C ASN A 24 9.75 -2.39 4.59
N PRO A 25 8.78 -1.55 4.98
CA PRO A 25 8.80 -0.88 6.28
C PRO A 25 8.63 -1.90 7.41
N ASN A 26 9.30 -1.65 8.54
CA ASN A 26 9.04 -2.38 9.77
C ASN A 26 8.13 -1.55 10.67
N PHE A 27 6.94 -2.07 10.97
CA PHE A 27 5.95 -1.37 11.78
C PHE A 27 6.03 -1.75 13.27
N ASP A 28 6.73 -2.84 13.63
CA ASP A 28 6.88 -3.35 15.01
C ASP A 28 5.57 -3.44 15.81
N GLY A 29 4.43 -3.67 15.13
CA GLY A 29 3.12 -3.73 15.78
C GLY A 29 2.68 -2.40 16.40
N HIS A 30 3.15 -1.27 15.87
CA HIS A 30 2.66 0.05 16.26
C HIS A 30 1.41 0.43 15.46
N PRO A 31 0.45 1.14 16.08
CA PRO A 31 -0.65 1.76 15.35
C PRO A 31 -0.11 2.80 14.35
N VAL A 32 -0.71 2.83 13.16
CA VAL A 32 -0.32 3.71 12.06
C VAL A 32 -1.53 4.36 11.39
N SER A 33 -1.32 5.60 10.96
CA SER A 33 -2.12 6.28 9.94
C SER A 33 -1.53 5.98 8.56
N ILE A 34 -2.41 5.68 7.60
CA ILE A 34 -2.04 5.38 6.21
C ILE A 34 -2.50 6.56 5.34
N LEU A 35 -1.61 7.53 5.17
CA LEU A 35 -1.91 8.81 4.52
C LEU A 35 -1.71 8.74 3.02
N TYR A 36 -2.56 9.39 2.23
CA TYR A 36 -2.34 9.54 0.79
C TYR A 36 -1.20 10.53 0.51
N ALA A 37 -0.25 10.14 -0.34
CA ALA A 37 0.92 10.98 -0.64
C ALA A 37 0.60 12.16 -1.59
N ASP A 38 -0.36 12.00 -2.50
CA ASP A 38 -0.75 13.01 -3.51
C ASP A 38 -1.30 14.29 -2.87
N ASN A 39 -2.13 14.15 -1.84
CA ASN A 39 -2.80 15.28 -1.17
C ASN A 39 -2.01 15.84 0.02
N ALA A 40 -0.68 15.86 -0.06
CA ALA A 40 0.20 16.32 1.02
C ALA A 40 -0.02 15.64 2.39
N GLY A 41 -0.65 14.46 2.42
CA GLY A 41 -1.02 13.76 3.65
C GLY A 41 -2.24 14.35 4.38
N LEU A 42 -3.09 15.11 3.69
CA LEU A 42 -4.33 15.68 4.26
C LEU A 42 -5.52 14.71 4.24
N GLU A 43 -5.35 13.55 3.61
CA GLU A 43 -6.34 12.48 3.56
C GLU A 43 -5.69 11.16 3.96
N GLU A 44 -6.47 10.29 4.59
CA GLU A 44 -6.01 8.96 5.01
C GLU A 44 -7.03 7.87 4.74
N LEU A 45 -6.55 6.63 4.70
CA LEU A 45 -7.41 5.47 4.79
C LEU A 45 -8.04 5.42 6.18
N ALA A 46 -9.29 4.97 6.21
CA ALA A 46 -10.04 4.79 7.45
C ALA A 46 -11.04 3.66 7.34
N VAL A 47 -11.56 3.21 8.48
CA VAL A 47 -12.67 2.27 8.60
C VAL A 47 -13.98 3.03 8.79
N ALA A 48 -15.03 2.63 8.06
CA ALA A 48 -16.35 3.23 8.24
C ALA A 48 -17.01 2.83 9.58
N SER A 49 -16.69 1.63 10.07
CA SER A 49 -17.11 1.08 11.37
C SER A 49 -16.27 -0.14 11.74
N ASP A 50 -16.16 -0.44 13.05
CA ASP A 50 -15.29 -1.50 13.61
C ASP A 50 -15.96 -2.89 13.57
N THR A 51 -16.63 -3.19 12.46
CA THR A 51 -17.46 -4.40 12.29
C THR A 51 -17.11 -5.14 11.00
N ALA A 52 -17.18 -6.48 11.02
CA ALA A 52 -17.01 -7.27 9.80
C ALA A 52 -17.99 -6.86 8.69
N GLY A 53 -17.50 -6.82 7.45
CA GLY A 53 -18.20 -6.35 6.26
C GLY A 53 -18.16 -4.83 6.05
N ALA A 54 -17.60 -4.05 6.98
CA ALA A 54 -17.48 -2.60 6.86
C ALA A 54 -16.59 -2.20 5.69
N ASN A 55 -16.86 -1.03 5.11
CA ASN A 55 -16.04 -0.50 4.02
C ASN A 55 -14.81 0.21 4.57
N ILE A 56 -13.71 0.11 3.83
CA ILE A 56 -12.62 1.08 3.94
C ILE A 56 -13.05 2.35 3.22
N ILE A 57 -12.78 3.50 3.81
CA ILE A 57 -13.12 4.81 3.28
C ILE A 57 -11.90 5.72 3.26
N THR A 58 -12.07 6.90 2.67
CA THR A 58 -11.09 7.99 2.74
C THR A 58 -11.66 9.10 3.61
N LYS A 59 -10.91 9.53 4.62
CA LYS A 59 -11.28 10.66 5.49
C LYS A 59 -10.24 11.78 5.41
N ALA A 60 -10.68 12.99 5.72
CA ALA A 60 -9.75 14.10 5.94
C ALA A 60 -8.98 13.85 7.24
N VAL A 61 -7.71 14.28 7.28
CA VAL A 61 -6.90 14.25 8.48
C VAL A 61 -7.23 15.48 9.30
N ASP A 62 -8.11 15.34 10.29
CA ASP A 62 -8.39 16.39 11.27
C ASP A 62 -7.32 16.36 12.39
N ASP A 63 -7.02 15.17 12.90
CA ASP A 63 -5.91 14.82 13.78
C ASP A 63 -5.37 13.44 13.34
N LEU A 64 -4.09 13.16 13.57
CA LEU A 64 -3.48 11.87 13.21
C LEU A 64 -3.95 10.77 14.19
N ASN A 65 -5.17 10.26 14.04
CA ASN A 65 -5.65 9.14 14.84
C ASN A 65 -5.39 7.82 14.10
N PRO A 66 -4.39 7.01 14.52
CA PRO A 66 -4.03 5.79 13.82
C PRO A 66 -5.16 4.77 13.89
N GLU A 67 -5.76 4.45 12.74
CA GLU A 67 -6.87 3.49 12.63
C GLU A 67 -6.41 2.06 12.33
N PHE A 68 -5.13 1.86 12.03
CA PHE A 68 -4.64 0.56 11.62
C PHE A 68 -3.47 0.08 12.46
N LEU A 69 -3.41 -1.23 12.65
CA LEU A 69 -2.24 -1.95 13.12
C LEU A 69 -1.69 -2.77 11.96
N VAL A 70 -0.45 -2.54 11.55
CA VAL A 70 0.16 -3.26 10.42
C VAL A 70 1.19 -4.25 10.94
N GLU A 71 0.99 -5.53 10.66
CA GLU A 71 1.84 -6.61 11.18
C GLU A 71 2.36 -7.48 10.04
N ASN A 72 3.61 -7.93 10.18
CA ASN A 72 4.17 -8.91 9.24
C ASN A 72 3.40 -10.22 9.36
N SER A 73 2.96 -10.77 8.24
CA SER A 73 2.18 -12.02 8.20
C SER A 73 3.03 -13.28 8.40
N GLY A 74 4.36 -13.18 8.29
CA GLY A 74 5.29 -14.31 8.28
C GLY A 74 5.36 -15.05 6.93
N HIS A 75 4.61 -14.64 5.91
CA HIS A 75 4.56 -15.31 4.61
C HIS A 75 5.61 -14.75 3.62
N PHE A 76 5.99 -15.57 2.64
CA PHE A 76 6.87 -15.18 1.53
C PHE A 76 6.07 -15.01 0.22
N PRO A 77 6.28 -13.93 -0.56
CA PRO A 77 7.13 -12.77 -0.26
C PRO A 77 6.60 -12.00 0.95
N THR A 78 7.47 -11.21 1.61
CA THR A 78 7.11 -10.46 2.83
C THR A 78 5.79 -9.71 2.62
N SER A 79 4.77 -10.15 3.36
CA SER A 79 3.44 -9.57 3.33
C SER A 79 2.98 -9.16 4.72
N TYR A 80 1.91 -8.37 4.75
CA TYR A 80 1.40 -7.73 5.94
C TYR A 80 -0.10 -7.97 6.08
N LEU A 81 -0.55 -8.07 7.33
CA LEU A 81 -1.94 -7.86 7.71
C LEU A 81 -2.11 -6.38 8.05
N ILE A 82 -3.14 -5.75 7.50
CA ILE A 82 -3.56 -4.40 7.88
C ILE A 82 -4.82 -4.57 8.73
N LYS A 83 -4.66 -4.52 10.06
CA LYS A 83 -5.72 -4.79 11.04
C LYS A 83 -6.40 -3.49 11.46
N ASP A 84 -7.66 -3.56 11.81
CA ASP A 84 -8.34 -2.46 12.49
C ASP A 84 -7.77 -2.30 13.91
N GLN A 85 -7.40 -1.08 14.27
CA GLN A 85 -6.87 -0.73 15.59
C GLN A 85 -7.93 -0.81 16.70
N ALA A 86 -9.21 -0.57 16.37
CA ALA A 86 -10.29 -0.66 17.35
C ALA A 86 -10.67 -2.13 17.63
N ASN A 87 -10.60 -3.00 16.61
CA ASN A 87 -10.89 -4.42 16.71
C ASN A 87 -9.85 -5.27 15.98
N HIS A 88 -8.82 -5.71 16.71
CA HIS A 88 -7.69 -6.48 16.17
C HIS A 88 -8.04 -7.87 15.60
N ASN A 89 -9.30 -8.33 15.72
CA ASN A 89 -9.77 -9.56 15.07
C ASN A 89 -10.19 -9.34 13.61
N LEU A 90 -10.20 -8.08 13.17
CA LEU A 90 -10.59 -7.69 11.83
C LEU A 90 -9.40 -7.14 11.05
N ALA A 91 -9.35 -7.41 9.75
CA ALA A 91 -8.33 -6.89 8.85
C ALA A 91 -8.92 -6.45 7.51
N VAL A 92 -8.13 -5.71 6.74
CA VAL A 92 -8.48 -5.27 5.39
C VAL A 92 -8.33 -6.44 4.42
N PHE A 93 -9.41 -6.75 3.69
CA PHE A 93 -9.48 -7.79 2.67
C PHE A 93 -9.77 -7.18 1.30
N ALA A 94 -9.16 -7.76 0.26
CA ALA A 94 -9.59 -7.56 -1.11
C ALA A 94 -10.79 -8.47 -1.43
N VAL A 95 -11.96 -7.88 -1.61
CA VAL A 95 -13.20 -8.61 -1.91
C VAL A 95 -13.55 -8.46 -3.39
N GLN A 96 -13.51 -9.58 -4.12
CA GLN A 96 -13.92 -9.62 -5.51
C GLN A 96 -15.44 -9.43 -5.63
N ALA A 97 -15.86 -8.40 -6.35
CA ALA A 97 -17.26 -8.21 -6.73
C ALA A 97 -17.51 -8.80 -8.13
N PRO A 98 -18.63 -9.50 -8.38
CA PRO A 98 -18.90 -10.17 -9.67
C PRO A 98 -18.94 -9.25 -10.90
N ARG A 99 -19.11 -7.93 -10.71
CA ARG A 99 -19.28 -6.93 -11.78
C ARG A 99 -18.66 -5.57 -11.46
N SER A 100 -17.77 -5.50 -10.49
CA SER A 100 -17.14 -4.26 -10.05
C SER A 100 -15.66 -4.51 -9.78
N PRO A 101 -14.80 -3.48 -9.86
CA PRO A 101 -13.43 -3.62 -9.39
C PRO A 101 -13.42 -4.16 -7.96
N PRO A 102 -12.39 -4.93 -7.58
CA PRO A 102 -12.28 -5.45 -6.22
C PRO A 102 -12.39 -4.31 -5.20
N ALA A 103 -13.22 -4.54 -4.18
CA ALA A 103 -13.46 -3.59 -3.10
C ALA A 103 -12.55 -3.92 -1.92
N LEU A 104 -12.31 -2.94 -1.06
CA LEU A 104 -11.64 -3.14 0.21
C LEU A 104 -12.69 -3.18 1.31
N LYS A 105 -12.65 -4.24 2.13
CA LYS A 105 -13.55 -4.40 3.26
C LYS A 105 -12.80 -4.85 4.49
N LEU A 106 -13.35 -4.52 5.64
CA LEU A 106 -12.93 -5.05 6.91
C LEU A 106 -13.62 -6.40 7.13
N GLU A 107 -12.88 -7.49 7.33
CA GLU A 107 -13.42 -8.84 7.54
C GLU A 107 -12.68 -9.54 8.69
N THR A 108 -13.27 -10.59 9.25
CA THR A 108 -12.63 -11.40 10.29
C THR A 108 -11.37 -12.06 9.75
N ILE A 109 -10.26 -11.90 10.48
CA ILE A 109 -8.96 -12.50 10.14
C ILE A 109 -9.10 -14.02 10.05
N ASP A 110 -8.57 -14.59 8.98
CA ASP A 110 -8.39 -16.02 8.86
C ASP A 110 -7.04 -16.41 9.46
N ASN A 111 -7.09 -17.09 10.60
CA ASN A 111 -5.89 -17.52 11.34
C ASN A 111 -5.27 -18.81 10.79
N THR A 112 -5.89 -19.47 9.80
CA THR A 112 -5.31 -20.68 9.20
C THR A 112 -4.10 -20.37 8.31
N GLY A 113 -4.00 -19.14 7.82
CA GLY A 113 -2.94 -18.74 6.89
C GLY A 113 -3.32 -18.89 5.41
N GLU A 114 -4.54 -19.38 5.13
CA GLU A 114 -4.91 -19.82 3.77
C GLU A 114 -5.61 -18.73 2.96
N ASP A 115 -6.29 -17.77 3.60
CA ASP A 115 -6.94 -16.69 2.89
C ASP A 115 -5.94 -15.60 2.48
N GLU A 116 -5.49 -15.63 1.23
CA GLU A 116 -4.56 -14.63 0.70
C GLU A 116 -5.17 -13.22 0.52
N ARG A 117 -6.51 -13.09 0.61
CA ARG A 117 -7.18 -11.79 0.40
C ARG A 117 -6.85 -10.76 1.47
N GLN A 118 -6.41 -11.19 2.65
CA GLN A 118 -5.99 -10.34 3.77
C GLN A 118 -4.52 -9.95 3.73
N TYR A 119 -3.72 -10.50 2.81
CA TYR A 119 -2.28 -10.23 2.75
C TYR A 119 -1.96 -9.12 1.75
N TRP A 120 -1.14 -8.18 2.22
CA TRP A 120 -0.74 -6.99 1.48
C TRP A 120 0.77 -6.91 1.36
N LEU A 121 1.26 -6.64 0.15
CA LEU A 121 2.64 -6.33 -0.12
C LEU A 121 2.80 -4.81 -0.03
N ILE A 122 3.68 -4.36 0.87
CA ILE A 122 3.97 -2.94 1.08
C ILE A 122 5.41 -2.66 0.66
N SER A 123 5.57 -1.83 -0.36
CA SER A 123 6.86 -1.45 -0.93
C SER A 123 6.97 0.07 -0.96
N CYS A 124 7.95 0.63 -0.26
CA CYS A 124 8.17 2.07 -0.13
C CYS A 124 9.42 2.54 -0.86
N ASP A 125 9.40 3.82 -1.21
CA ASP A 125 10.56 4.51 -1.78
C ASP A 125 11.60 4.81 -0.68
N ILE A 126 11.12 5.06 0.55
CA ILE A 126 11.95 5.28 1.75
C ILE A 126 11.30 4.56 2.93
N CYS A 127 12.12 3.87 3.73
CA CYS A 127 11.72 3.23 4.99
C CYS A 127 12.65 3.68 6.10
N ASN A 128 12.09 3.90 7.29
CA ASN A 128 12.89 4.14 8.49
C ASN A 128 12.99 2.84 9.28
N SER A 129 14.22 2.42 9.58
CA SER A 129 14.50 1.22 10.38
C SER A 129 14.35 1.44 11.88
N VAL A 130 14.31 2.70 12.31
CA VAL A 130 14.08 3.12 13.70
C VAL A 130 13.05 4.23 13.66
N VAL A 131 11.87 3.99 14.22
CA VAL A 131 10.81 4.98 14.29
C VAL A 131 10.77 5.54 15.71
N PRO A 132 11.34 6.73 15.97
CA PRO A 132 11.17 7.38 17.27
C PRO A 132 9.68 7.64 17.54
N SER A 133 9.31 7.85 18.81
CA SER A 133 7.94 8.24 19.20
C SER A 133 7.46 9.40 18.32
N GLY A 134 6.45 9.16 17.47
CA GLY A 134 5.93 10.13 16.48
C GLY A 134 6.55 10.08 15.06
N GLY A 135 7.19 8.99 14.66
CA GLY A 135 7.89 8.93 13.38
C GLY A 135 7.08 8.51 12.14
N VAL A 136 7.75 8.62 10.99
CA VAL A 136 7.30 8.10 9.69
C VAL A 136 7.90 6.70 9.51
N PHE A 137 7.09 5.69 9.23
CA PHE A 137 7.56 4.32 8.97
C PHE A 137 8.04 4.16 7.53
N GLY A 138 7.30 4.76 6.59
CA GLY A 138 7.61 4.71 5.17
C GLY A 138 6.99 5.86 4.39
N VAL A 139 7.65 6.23 3.29
CA VAL A 139 7.25 7.31 2.38
C VAL A 139 7.14 6.76 0.96
N GLY A 140 6.10 7.18 0.23
CA GLY A 140 5.92 6.77 -1.17
C GLY A 140 5.62 5.27 -1.32
N CYS A 141 4.91 4.71 -0.36
CA CYS A 141 4.59 3.30 -0.31
C CYS A 141 3.46 2.94 -1.28
N GLN A 142 3.62 1.86 -2.03
CA GLN A 142 2.52 1.19 -2.72
C GLN A 142 2.04 0.03 -1.86
N ILE A 143 0.71 -0.16 -1.82
CA ILE A 143 0.06 -1.24 -1.11
C ILE A 143 -0.62 -2.11 -2.15
N ALA A 144 -0.08 -3.30 -2.40
CA ALA A 144 -0.60 -4.27 -3.37
C ALA A 144 -1.22 -5.46 -2.64
N ASN A 145 -2.29 -6.02 -3.17
CA ASN A 145 -2.85 -7.25 -2.62
C ASN A 145 -2.09 -8.47 -3.17
N SER A 146 -1.80 -9.47 -2.33
CA SER A 146 -1.11 -10.67 -2.82
C SER A 146 -2.02 -11.58 -3.64
N TYR A 147 -3.32 -11.67 -3.30
CA TYR A 147 -4.29 -12.49 -4.00
C TYR A 147 -4.70 -11.89 -5.36
N VAL A 148 -5.00 -10.59 -5.41
CA VAL A 148 -5.32 -9.87 -6.66
C VAL A 148 -4.03 -9.30 -7.26
N THR A 149 -3.20 -10.18 -7.82
CA THR A 149 -1.86 -9.84 -8.31
C THR A 149 -1.87 -8.65 -9.28
N GLY A 150 -0.94 -7.71 -9.07
CA GLY A 150 -0.79 -6.53 -9.92
C GLY A 150 -1.80 -5.42 -9.66
N PHE A 151 -2.65 -5.54 -8.63
CA PHE A 151 -3.55 -4.48 -8.19
C PHE A 151 -3.06 -3.82 -6.90
N CYS A 152 -3.07 -2.49 -6.91
CA CYS A 152 -2.69 -1.62 -5.81
C CYS A 152 -3.91 -0.83 -5.31
N ILE A 153 -3.91 -0.49 -4.02
CA ILE A 153 -4.86 0.46 -3.47
C ILE A 153 -4.62 1.80 -4.17
N GLN A 154 -5.71 2.42 -4.63
CA GLN A 154 -5.69 3.73 -5.25
C GLN A 154 -6.69 4.64 -4.55
N GLN A 155 -6.25 5.87 -4.30
CA GLN A 155 -7.08 6.95 -3.80
C GLN A 155 -8.30 7.17 -4.69
N PRO A 156 -9.50 7.30 -4.11
CA PRO A 156 -10.63 7.79 -4.84
C PRO A 156 -10.46 9.29 -5.09
N GLY A 157 -10.84 9.78 -6.27
CA GLY A 157 -10.74 11.22 -6.57
C GLY A 157 -11.69 12.12 -5.77
N VAL A 158 -12.42 11.57 -4.79
CA VAL A 158 -13.44 12.26 -3.98
C VAL A 158 -13.38 11.72 -2.54
N LEU A 159 -13.32 12.63 -1.56
CA LEU A 159 -13.34 12.31 -0.13
C LEU A 159 -14.61 11.53 0.27
N GLY A 160 -14.48 10.63 1.25
CA GLY A 160 -15.58 9.79 1.75
C GLY A 160 -15.97 8.63 0.84
N GLN A 161 -15.42 8.57 -0.39
CA GLN A 161 -15.56 7.40 -1.23
C GLN A 161 -14.60 6.29 -0.78
N PRO A 162 -14.95 5.02 -1.02
CA PRO A 162 -14.04 3.91 -0.77
C PRO A 162 -12.85 3.97 -1.73
N PRO A 163 -11.62 3.64 -1.28
CA PRO A 163 -10.52 3.38 -2.18
C PRO A 163 -10.85 2.22 -3.11
N VAL A 164 -10.18 2.18 -4.25
CA VAL A 164 -10.39 1.14 -5.26
C VAL A 164 -9.09 0.39 -5.52
N LEU A 165 -9.21 -0.90 -5.85
CA LEU A 165 -8.08 -1.65 -6.39
C LEU A 165 -7.98 -1.39 -7.89
N ARG A 166 -6.81 -0.94 -8.34
CA ARG A 166 -6.46 -0.70 -9.75
C ARG A 166 -5.10 -1.29 -10.09
N GLY A 167 -4.83 -1.49 -11.37
CA GLY A 167 -3.49 -1.93 -11.79
C GLY A 167 -2.40 -1.04 -11.21
N CYS A 168 -1.37 -1.64 -10.63
CA CYS A 168 -0.24 -0.92 -10.04
C CYS A 168 0.50 -0.13 -11.12
N SER A 169 0.39 1.20 -11.10
CA SER A 169 1.01 2.11 -12.06
C SER A 169 2.20 2.86 -11.47
N GLY A 170 2.31 2.91 -10.14
CA GLY A 170 3.29 3.76 -9.46
C GLY A 170 2.91 5.25 -9.42
N GLY A 171 1.70 5.59 -9.86
CA GLY A 171 1.18 6.97 -9.82
C GLY A 171 1.05 7.51 -8.39
N SER A 172 1.07 8.83 -8.24
CA SER A 172 0.95 9.54 -6.95
C SER A 172 -0.29 9.13 -6.15
N ASN A 173 -1.41 8.89 -6.85
CA ASN A 173 -2.67 8.43 -6.27
C ASN A 173 -2.66 6.96 -5.79
N GLN A 174 -1.55 6.23 -5.96
CA GLN A 174 -1.32 4.89 -5.43
C GLN A 174 -0.18 4.87 -4.40
N LYS A 175 0.26 6.05 -3.96
CA LYS A 175 1.37 6.23 -3.04
C LYS A 175 0.85 6.69 -1.68
N PHE A 176 1.41 6.09 -0.63
CA PHE A 176 0.99 6.26 0.74
C PHE A 176 2.18 6.57 1.65
N ASN A 177 1.94 7.31 2.72
CA ASN A 177 2.90 7.51 3.78
C ASN A 177 2.36 6.88 5.06
N PHE A 178 3.17 6.08 5.73
CA PHE A 178 2.81 5.45 7.00
C PHE A 178 3.39 6.27 8.15
N ARG A 179 2.55 6.73 9.08
CA ARG A 179 2.96 7.58 10.19
C ARG A 179 2.34 7.14 11.51
N ARG A 180 3.02 7.46 12.61
CA ARG A 180 2.44 7.42 13.95
C ARG A 180 2.03 8.83 14.38
N GLU A 181 1.02 8.93 15.23
CA GLU A 181 0.75 10.16 15.98
C GLU A 181 1.93 10.53 16.90
N PHE A 182 2.17 11.83 17.07
CA PHE A 182 3.03 12.35 18.13
C PHE A 182 2.21 12.40 19.43
N PRO A 183 2.70 11.85 20.55
CA PRO A 183 2.08 12.09 21.86
C PRO A 183 2.14 13.56 22.28
#